data_AF-A0A929CC32-F1
#
_entry.id   AF-A0A929CC32-F1
#
_cell.length_a   1.000
_cell.length_b   1.000
_cell.length_c   1.000
_cell.angle_alpha   90.00
_cell.angle_beta   90.00
_cell.angle_gamma   90.00
#
_symmetry.space_group_name_H-M   'P 1'
#
loop_
_entity.id
_entity.type
_entity.pdbx_description
1 polymer ?
#
loop_
_entity_poly.entity_id
_entity_poly.type
_entity_poly.pdbx_seq_one_letter_code
_entity_poly.pdbx_strand_id
1 'polypeptide(L)'
;MAQYHQILWSEGLFLTQHHFQQRDYYFDKDISFRIQSAAPFSRGVSRIVIDTEAISNKMFTLQELEGVLPDGTTIRIPRVDEPPPSRSLEEAFAPTDPTLS
;
A
#
# COMPACT_ATOMS: atom_id res chain seq x y z
N MET A 1 22.88 1.38 -11.83
CA MET A 1 21.66 2.20 -12.00
C MET A 1 20.85 1.59 -13.12
N ALA A 2 19.76 0.87 -12.81
CA ALA A 2 18.90 0.32 -13.85
C ALA A 2 18.10 1.46 -14.48
N GLN A 3 18.38 1.72 -15.76
CA GLN A 3 17.83 2.83 -16.51
C GLN A 3 16.34 2.53 -16.80
N TYR A 4 15.42 3.35 -16.29
CA TYR A 4 13.98 3.25 -16.53
C TYR A 4 13.65 3.50 -18.02
N HIS A 5 13.72 2.46 -18.85
CA HIS A 5 13.49 2.58 -20.30
C HIS A 5 12.23 1.86 -20.71
N GLN A 6 11.44 2.55 -21.54
CA GLN A 6 10.33 1.95 -22.26
C GLN A 6 10.86 0.87 -23.21
N ILE A 7 10.18 -0.28 -23.26
CA ILE A 7 10.46 -1.33 -24.25
C ILE A 7 10.12 -0.81 -25.65
N LEU A 8 11.07 -0.91 -26.59
CA LEU A 8 10.82 -0.68 -28.00
C LEU A 8 10.20 -1.93 -28.62
N TRP A 9 8.97 -1.81 -29.05
CA TRP A 9 8.26 -2.86 -29.78
C TRP A 9 8.62 -2.77 -31.25
N SER A 10 9.32 -3.79 -31.75
CA SER A 10 9.68 -3.90 -33.16
C SER A 10 9.16 -5.21 -33.74
N GLU A 11 8.90 -5.20 -35.05
CA GLU A 11 8.61 -6.43 -35.78
C GLU A 11 9.77 -7.43 -35.64
N GLY A 12 9.45 -8.71 -35.45
CA GLY A 12 10.46 -9.76 -35.24
C GLY A 12 11.07 -9.82 -33.84
N LEU A 13 10.62 -9.01 -32.88
CA LEU A 13 11.08 -9.10 -31.49
C LEU A 13 10.69 -10.45 -30.88
N PHE A 14 11.66 -11.18 -30.36
CA PHE A 14 11.39 -12.38 -29.57
C PHE A 14 10.83 -11.98 -28.20
N LEU A 15 9.54 -12.22 -28.01
CA LEU A 15 8.82 -11.89 -26.78
C LEU A 15 9.24 -12.79 -25.62
N THR A 16 9.49 -12.16 -24.47
CA THR A 16 9.88 -12.86 -23.24
C THR A 16 9.13 -12.24 -22.07
N GLN A 17 9.02 -12.98 -20.96
CA GLN A 17 8.38 -12.50 -19.72
C GLN A 17 9.00 -11.18 -19.23
N HIS A 18 10.30 -11.00 -19.39
CA HIS A 18 11.01 -9.79 -18.98
C HIS A 18 10.52 -8.53 -19.72
N HIS A 19 10.12 -8.65 -20.99
CA HIS A 19 9.57 -7.51 -21.75
C HIS A 19 8.27 -7.00 -21.14
N PHE A 20 7.38 -7.90 -20.72
CA PHE A 20 6.13 -7.53 -20.06
C PHE A 20 6.40 -6.92 -18.68
N GLN A 21 7.24 -7.56 -17.86
CA GLN A 21 7.59 -7.05 -16.54
C GLN A 21 8.22 -5.64 -16.60
N GLN A 22 9.11 -5.40 -17.56
CA GLN A 22 9.72 -4.09 -17.77
C GLN A 22 8.69 -3.05 -18.24
N ARG A 23 7.73 -3.44 -19.09
CA ARG A 23 6.68 -2.54 -19.59
C ARG A 23 5.74 -2.11 -18.46
N ASP A 24 5.30 -3.05 -17.63
CA ASP A 24 4.42 -2.80 -16.49
C ASP A 24 5.12 -1.90 -15.47
N TYR A 25 6.36 -2.24 -15.13
CA TYR A 25 7.17 -1.44 -14.21
C TYR A 25 7.39 0.00 -14.72
N TYR A 26 7.73 0.17 -16.00
CA TYR A 26 7.89 1.49 -16.60
C TYR A 26 6.60 2.30 -16.51
N PHE A 27 5.46 1.68 -16.82
CA PHE A 27 4.15 2.34 -16.79
C PHE A 27 3.74 2.76 -15.37
N ASP A 28 3.91 1.87 -14.38
CA ASP A 28 3.63 2.17 -12.98
C ASP A 28 4.49 3.34 -12.47
N LYS A 29 5.76 3.39 -12.88
CA LYS A 29 6.66 4.51 -12.52
C LYS A 29 6.26 5.83 -13.16
N ASP A 30 5.90 5.83 -14.44
CA ASP A 30 5.45 7.06 -15.13
C ASP A 30 4.16 7.61 -14.50
N ILE A 31 3.19 6.73 -14.20
CA ILE A 31 1.95 7.11 -13.50
C ILE A 31 2.26 7.63 -12.11
N SER A 32 3.07 6.92 -11.33
CA SER A 32 3.43 7.32 -9.98
C SER A 32 4.11 8.69 -9.96
N PHE A 33 5.01 8.96 -10.92
CA PHE A 33 5.65 10.27 -11.08
C PHE A 33 4.63 11.38 -11.39
N ARG A 34 3.70 11.14 -12.32
CA ARG A 34 2.65 12.11 -12.68
C ARG A 34 1.72 12.41 -11.50
N ILE A 35 1.28 11.39 -10.77
CA ILE A 35 0.41 11.53 -9.60
C ILE A 35 1.12 12.33 -8.51
N GLN A 36 2.36 11.97 -8.19
CA GLN A 36 3.15 12.70 -7.17
C GLN A 36 3.43 14.15 -7.57
N SER A 37 3.61 14.41 -8.87
CA SER A 37 3.81 15.77 -9.37
C SER A 37 2.54 16.62 -9.29
N ALA A 38 1.37 16.02 -9.55
CA ALA A 38 0.08 16.70 -9.52
C ALA A 38 -0.48 16.84 -8.09
N ALA A 39 -0.23 15.86 -7.23
CA ALA A 39 -0.73 15.80 -5.85
C ALA A 39 0.34 15.21 -4.92
N PRO A 40 1.31 16.02 -4.45
CA PRO A 40 2.46 15.54 -3.66
C PRO A 40 2.10 14.78 -2.38
N PHE A 41 0.91 15.04 -1.83
CA PHE A 41 0.39 14.45 -0.60
C PHE A 41 -0.74 13.43 -0.85
N SER A 42 -0.84 12.84 -2.05
CA SER A 42 -1.86 11.83 -2.39
C SER A 42 -1.60 10.44 -1.78
N ARG A 43 -0.99 10.39 -0.59
CA ARG A 43 -0.62 9.18 0.15
C ARG A 43 -1.37 9.15 1.48
N GLY A 44 -1.59 7.96 2.01
CA GLY A 44 -2.25 7.76 3.30
C GLY A 44 -3.51 6.92 3.19
N VAL A 45 -4.32 6.99 4.23
CA VAL A 45 -5.53 6.19 4.39
C VAL A 45 -6.73 6.97 3.85
N SER A 46 -7.44 6.40 2.90
CA SER A 46 -8.70 6.94 2.39
C SER A 46 -9.91 6.39 3.12
N ARG A 47 -9.82 5.17 3.65
CA ARG A 47 -10.89 4.53 4.43
C ARG A 47 -10.31 3.56 5.45
N ILE A 48 -10.88 3.56 6.65
CA ILE A 48 -10.52 2.60 7.70
C ILE A 48 -11.75 2.25 8.52
N VAL A 49 -11.94 0.96 8.78
CA VAL A 49 -13.00 0.43 9.65
C VAL A 49 -12.35 -0.51 10.66
N ILE A 50 -12.53 -0.20 11.94
CA ILE A 50 -11.96 -0.95 13.05
C ILE A 50 -13.12 -1.58 13.83
N ASP A 51 -12.92 -2.79 14.31
CA ASP A 51 -13.88 -3.49 15.15
C ASP A 51 -13.96 -2.88 16.56
N THR A 52 -15.03 -2.13 16.84
CA THR A 52 -15.23 -1.47 18.13
C THR A 52 -15.55 -2.45 19.27
N GLU A 53 -16.13 -3.61 18.97
CA GLU A 53 -16.38 -4.64 19.98
C GLU A 53 -15.06 -5.31 20.39
N ALA A 54 -14.16 -5.58 19.42
CA ALA A 54 -12.82 -6.07 19.70
C ALA A 54 -12.03 -5.09 20.58
N ILE A 55 -12.10 -3.78 20.30
CA ILE A 55 -11.42 -2.75 21.12
C ILE A 55 -11.90 -2.81 22.57
N SER A 56 -13.20 -2.99 22.78
CA SER A 56 -13.79 -3.13 24.13
C SER A 56 -13.24 -4.35 24.87
N ASN A 57 -12.87 -5.39 24.13
CA ASN A 57 -12.18 -6.59 24.62
C ASN A 57 -10.64 -6.47 24.60
N LYS A 58 -10.10 -5.24 24.53
CA LYS A 58 -8.67 -4.92 24.50
C LYS A 58 -7.91 -5.51 23.31
N MET A 59 -8.61 -5.75 22.20
CA MET A 59 -8.05 -6.25 20.95
C MET A 59 -8.25 -5.24 19.84
N PHE A 60 -7.21 -4.98 19.06
CA PHE A 60 -7.30 -4.23 17.81
C PHE A 60 -7.51 -5.19 16.65
N THR A 61 -8.66 -5.07 15.97
CA THR A 61 -8.98 -5.85 14.77
C THR A 61 -9.35 -4.87 13.65
N LEU A 62 -8.64 -4.97 12.53
CA LEU A 62 -8.90 -4.18 11.33
C LEU A 62 -9.91 -4.91 10.45
N GLN A 63 -11.08 -4.29 10.21
CA GLN A 63 -12.11 -4.86 9.35
C GLN A 63 -11.91 -4.45 7.89
N GLU A 64 -11.65 -3.16 7.67
CA GLU A 64 -11.43 -2.61 6.33
C GLU A 64 -10.35 -1.55 6.32
N LEU A 65 -9.58 -1.49 5.23
CA LEU A 65 -8.57 -0.46 5.00
C LEU A 65 -8.42 -0.22 3.50
N GLU A 66 -8.55 1.03 3.09
CA GLU A 66 -8.16 1.48 1.75
C GLU A 66 -7.16 2.63 1.89
N GLY A 67 -6.09 2.58 1.11
CA GLY A 67 -5.08 3.62 1.13
C GLY A 67 -3.94 3.41 0.14
N VAL A 68 -3.03 4.38 0.14
CA VAL A 68 -1.82 4.38 -0.69
C VAL A 68 -0.60 4.56 0.21
N LEU A 69 0.32 3.61 0.18
CA LEU A 69 1.57 3.63 0.91
C LEU A 69 2.54 4.68 0.34
N PRO A 70 3.59 5.07 1.09
CA PRO A 70 4.57 6.06 0.62
C PRO A 70 5.30 5.69 -0.67
N ASP A 71 5.48 4.39 -0.93
CA ASP A 71 6.08 3.85 -2.16
C ASP A 71 5.12 3.87 -3.37
N GLY A 72 3.85 4.22 -3.16
CA GLY A 72 2.78 4.24 -4.17
C GLY A 72 1.94 2.95 -4.21
N THR A 73 2.27 1.95 -3.41
CA THR A 73 1.52 0.69 -3.34
C THR A 73 0.14 0.93 -2.76
N THR A 74 -0.91 0.40 -3.38
CA THR A 74 -2.29 0.52 -2.89
C THR A 74 -2.63 -0.66 -1.97
N ILE A 75 -3.26 -0.39 -0.83
CA ILE A 75 -3.82 -1.41 0.08
C ILE A 75 -5.34 -1.36 0.02
N ARG A 76 -6.00 -2.51 -0.09
CA ARG A 76 -7.46 -2.66 -0.08
C ARG A 76 -7.90 -3.93 0.65
N ILE A 77 -8.16 -3.82 1.94
CA ILE A 77 -8.65 -4.89 2.81
C ILE A 77 -10.18 -4.79 2.97
N PRO A 78 -10.93 -5.91 2.91
CA PRO A 78 -10.52 -7.29 2.64
C PRO A 78 -10.62 -7.66 1.15
N ARG A 79 -10.83 -6.67 0.27
CA ARG A 79 -11.18 -6.91 -1.14
C ARG A 79 -10.06 -7.56 -1.95
N VAL A 80 -8.85 -7.05 -1.78
CA VAL A 80 -7.65 -7.46 -2.53
C VAL A 80 -6.64 -8.08 -1.58
N ASP A 81 -6.47 -7.47 -0.40
CA ASP A 81 -5.51 -7.88 0.61
C ASP A 81 -6.21 -8.53 1.81
N GLU A 82 -5.55 -9.51 2.42
CA GLU A 82 -6.02 -10.14 3.65
C GLU A 82 -5.83 -9.18 4.84
N PRO A 83 -6.79 -9.11 5.80
CA PRO A 83 -6.59 -8.32 7.00
C PRO A 83 -5.39 -8.82 7.81
N PRO A 84 -4.60 -7.92 8.41
CA PRO A 84 -3.54 -8.31 9.33
C PRO A 84 -4.13 -9.01 10.57
N PRO A 85 -3.34 -9.83 11.26
CA PRO A 85 -3.78 -10.48 12.49
C PRO A 85 -4.12 -9.43 13.56
N SER A 86 -5.16 -9.72 14.34
CA SER A 86 -5.56 -8.89 15.49
C SER A 86 -4.41 -8.77 16.50
N ARG A 87 -4.28 -7.61 17.14
CA ARG A 87 -3.22 -7.32 18.12
C ARG A 87 -3.81 -6.96 19.48
N SER A 88 -3.18 -7.38 20.56
CA SER A 88 -3.56 -6.95 21.91
C SER A 88 -3.21 -5.47 22.13
N LEU A 89 -4.14 -4.70 22.69
CA LEU A 89 -3.93 -3.32 23.09
C LEU A 89 -3.15 -3.21 24.41
N GLU A 90 -3.20 -4.25 25.26
CA GLU A 90 -2.49 -4.24 26.55
C GLU A 90 -0.98 -4.25 26.38
N GLU A 91 -0.48 -4.93 25.36
CA GLU A 91 0.95 -4.96 25.02
C GLU A 91 1.43 -3.63 24.41
N ALA A 92 0.52 -2.89 23.76
CA ALA A 92 0.84 -1.65 23.07
C ALA A 92 0.75 -0.42 23.98
N PHE A 93 -0.11 -0.45 25.00
CA PHE A 93 -0.34 0.66 25.93
C PHE A 93 -0.05 0.23 27.38
N ALA A 94 1.22 -0.12 27.64
CA ALA A 94 1.64 -0.45 29.00
C ALA A 94 1.32 0.70 29.98
N PRO A 95 0.93 0.42 31.24
CA PRO A 95 0.50 1.45 32.20
C PRO A 95 1.53 2.55 32.50
N THR A 96 2.78 2.38 32.06
CA THR A 96 3.92 3.25 32.37
C THR A 96 4.20 4.31 31.31
N ASP A 97 3.36 4.45 30.28
CA ASP A 97 3.55 5.48 29.25
C ASP A 97 2.73 6.76 29.59
N PRO A 98 3.37 7.86 30.01
CA PRO A 98 2.67 9.03 30.55
C PRO A 98 2.03 9.96 29.50
N THR A 99 2.01 9.60 28.20
CA THR A 99 1.50 10.50 27.16
C THR A 99 0.50 9.84 26.22
N LEU A 100 -0.77 10.10 26.51
CA LEU A 100 -1.82 10.26 25.48
C LEU A 100 -2.06 11.77 25.33
N SER A 101 -1.21 12.46 24.57
CA SER A 101 -1.42 13.85 24.10
C SER A 101 -1.15 13.94 22.62
#